data_AF-A0AAD9ZWA7-F1
#
_entry.id   AF-A0AAD9ZWA7-F1
#
_cell.length_a   1.000
_cell.length_b   1.000
_cell.length_c   1.000
_cell.angle_alpha   90.00
_cell.angle_beta   90.00
_cell.angle_gamma   90.00
#
_symmetry.space_group_name_H-M   'P 1'
#
loop_
_entity.id
_entity.type
_entity.pdbx_description
1 polymer ?
#
loop_
_entity_poly.entity_id
_entity_poly.type
_entity_poly.pdbx_seq_one_letter_code
_entity_poly.pdbx_strand_id
1 'polypeptide(L)'
;MSLMDLLEETDREMGVEGSKYMMGEDEEEEEEEEEEEEEEAEAGGGGGGIEYNCCVCMVRHKGAAFIPCGHTFCRLCSRELWVQRGNCPLCNNFIVEILDIF
;
A
#
# COMPACT_ATOMS: atom_id res chain seq x y z
N MET A 1 21.16 39.61 -11.77
CA MET A 1 19.91 39.47 -11.01
C MET A 1 19.79 37.99 -10.74
N SER A 2 20.00 37.60 -9.48
CA SER A 2 20.10 36.20 -9.06
C SER A 2 18.70 35.65 -8.79
N LEU A 3 18.52 34.34 -8.92
CA LEU A 3 17.23 33.66 -8.72
C LEU A 3 16.70 33.76 -7.27
N MET A 4 17.57 34.16 -6.34
CA MET A 4 17.23 34.48 -4.95
C MET A 4 16.50 35.82 -4.80
N ASP A 5 16.69 36.77 -5.73
CA ASP A 5 16.07 38.10 -5.68
C ASP A 5 14.56 38.04 -6.04
N LEU A 6 14.16 37.07 -6.87
CA LEU A 6 12.76 36.88 -7.31
C LEU A 6 11.87 36.19 -6.26
N LEU A 7 12.47 35.47 -5.32
CA LEU A 7 11.76 34.80 -4.23
C LEU A 7 11.45 35.77 -3.07
N GLU A 8 12.27 36.81 -2.90
CA GLU A 8 12.04 37.86 -1.89
C GLU A 8 10.93 38.85 -2.33
N GLU A 9 10.62 38.93 -3.62
CA GLU A 9 9.50 39.73 -4.16
C GLU A 9 8.13 39.08 -3.94
N THR A 10 8.04 37.74 -3.87
CA THR A 10 6.78 37.02 -3.64
C THR A 10 6.36 36.99 -2.17
N ASP A 11 7.31 37.09 -1.23
CA ASP A 11 7.00 37.17 0.21
C ASP A 11 6.44 38.56 0.60
N ARG A 12 6.54 39.55 -0.30
CA ARG A 12 6.02 40.90 -0.06
C ARG A 12 4.54 41.10 -0.43
N GLU A 13 3.89 40.15 -1.10
CA GLU A 13 2.48 40.28 -1.50
C GLU A 13 1.45 39.76 -0.47
N MET A 14 1.85 39.08 0.61
CA MET A 14 0.92 38.65 1.68
C MET A 14 1.22 39.22 3.07
N GLY A 15 1.67 40.48 3.12
CA GLY A 15 1.62 41.32 4.31
C GLY A 15 0.19 41.77 4.65
N VAL A 16 -0.55 40.94 5.38
CA VAL A 16 -1.78 41.32 6.08
C VAL A 16 -1.40 42.17 7.30
N GLU A 17 -1.79 43.45 7.27
CA GLU A 17 -1.64 44.39 8.37
C GLU A 17 -2.50 43.98 9.59
N GLY A 18 -1.96 44.19 10.80
CA GLY A 18 -2.76 44.75 11.90
C GLY A 18 -2.79 43.94 13.18
N SER A 19 -1.85 44.25 14.09
CA SER A 19 -1.84 43.82 15.49
C SER A 19 -3.20 43.96 16.20
N LYS A 20 -3.71 42.85 16.76
CA LYS A 20 -4.56 42.88 17.96
C LYS A 20 -4.49 41.56 18.75
N TYR A 21 -3.99 41.69 19.98
CA TYR A 21 -3.94 40.75 21.11
C TYR A 21 -5.12 39.76 21.26
N MET A 22 -4.84 38.50 21.65
CA MET A 22 -5.37 37.77 22.82
C MET A 22 -4.92 36.29 22.78
N MET A 23 -4.59 35.76 23.95
CA MET A 23 -4.23 34.35 24.23
C MET A 23 -5.33 33.38 23.77
N GLY A 24 -4.90 32.26 23.19
CA GLY A 24 -5.64 31.01 23.10
C GLY A 24 -4.61 29.89 23.04
N GLU A 25 -4.23 29.36 24.20
CA GLU A 25 -3.65 28.02 24.30
C GLU A 25 -4.71 27.05 23.78
N ASP A 26 -4.49 26.52 22.58
CA ASP A 26 -5.12 25.33 22.03
C ASP A 26 -4.06 24.78 21.07
N GLU A 27 -3.11 24.02 21.64
CA GLU A 27 -2.16 23.23 20.85
C GLU A 27 -2.97 22.09 20.23
N GLU A 28 -3.37 22.30 18.97
CA GLU A 28 -4.14 21.36 18.17
C GLU A 28 -3.37 20.04 18.02
N GLU A 29 -4.05 18.96 18.40
CA GLU A 29 -3.60 17.58 18.50
C GLU A 29 -3.02 17.07 17.17
N GLU A 30 -1.72 16.73 17.14
CA GLU A 30 -1.15 15.91 16.06
C GLU A 30 -1.61 14.45 16.28
N GLU A 31 -2.68 14.05 15.60
CA GLU A 31 -3.12 12.66 15.51
C GLU A 31 -2.09 11.85 14.69
N GLU A 32 -1.19 11.14 15.38
CA GLU A 32 -0.37 10.08 14.79
C GLU A 32 -1.27 8.87 14.50
N GLU A 33 -1.69 8.71 13.23
CA GLU A 33 -2.34 7.48 12.76
C GLU A 33 -1.30 6.33 12.78
N GLU A 34 -1.26 5.58 13.88
CA GLU A 34 -0.56 4.31 13.96
C GLU A 34 -1.26 3.30 13.03
N GLU A 35 -0.67 3.03 11.86
CA GLU A 35 -1.11 1.93 10.99
C GLU A 35 -0.93 0.59 11.75
N GLU A 36 -2.05 0.01 12.18
CA GLU A 36 -2.10 -1.31 12.80
C GLU A 36 -1.58 -2.37 11.82
N GLU A 37 -0.34 -2.84 12.02
CA GLU A 37 0.16 -4.07 11.38
C GLU A 37 -0.58 -5.27 11.98
N GLU A 38 -1.72 -5.63 11.37
CA GLU A 38 -2.39 -6.91 11.62
C GLU A 38 -1.53 -8.07 11.11
N GLU A 39 -0.54 -8.47 11.92
CA GLU A 39 0.16 -9.74 11.77
C GLU A 39 -0.75 -10.89 12.24
N GLU A 40 -1.74 -11.24 11.42
CA GLU A 40 -2.49 -12.49 11.55
C GLU A 40 -1.58 -13.67 11.12
N ALA A 41 -0.62 -14.00 11.99
CA ALA A 41 0.17 -15.21 11.93
C ALA A 41 -0.70 -16.39 12.40
N GLU A 42 -1.60 -16.84 11.54
CA GLU A 42 -2.36 -18.07 11.75
C GLU A 42 -1.41 -19.27 11.74
N ALA A 43 -1.06 -19.72 12.96
CA ALA A 43 -0.38 -20.97 13.24
C ALA A 43 -1.33 -22.15 12.99
N GLY A 44 -1.32 -22.66 11.76
CA GLY A 44 -2.01 -23.90 11.37
C GLY A 44 -1.02 -25.00 11.02
N GLY A 45 -0.57 -25.77 12.02
CA GLY A 45 0.27 -26.95 11.80
C GLY A 45 -0.50 -28.10 11.14
N GLY A 46 0.09 -28.73 10.11
CA GLY A 46 -0.44 -29.98 9.57
C GLY A 46 0.13 -30.39 8.22
N GLY A 47 1.27 -31.09 8.23
CA GLY A 47 1.85 -31.92 7.17
C GLY A 47 1.21 -31.90 5.77
N GLY A 48 1.78 -31.09 4.87
CA GLY A 48 1.52 -31.11 3.42
C GLY A 48 2.37 -30.09 2.64
N GLY A 49 3.56 -29.78 3.17
CA GLY A 49 4.17 -28.43 3.23
C GLY A 49 4.71 -27.76 1.96
N ILE A 50 4.30 -28.14 0.75
CA ILE A 50 4.76 -27.44 -0.47
C ILE A 50 3.59 -27.09 -1.41
N GLU A 51 2.56 -27.94 -1.49
CA GLU A 51 1.51 -27.76 -2.49
C GLU A 51 0.51 -26.65 -2.13
N TYR A 52 0.35 -26.35 -0.84
CA TYR A 52 -0.64 -25.38 -0.34
C TYR A 52 -0.09 -23.96 -0.11
N ASN A 53 1.23 -23.79 -0.12
CA ASN A 53 1.85 -22.48 0.11
C ASN A 53 2.02 -21.70 -1.19
N CYS A 54 1.83 -20.38 -1.13
CA CYS A 54 2.07 -19.50 -2.26
C CYS A 54 3.55 -19.55 -2.66
N CYS A 55 3.85 -19.83 -3.93
CA CYS A 55 5.24 -19.91 -4.40
C CYS A 55 5.96 -18.54 -4.47
N VAL A 56 5.23 -17.44 -4.30
CA VAL A 56 5.78 -16.07 -4.36
C VAL A 56 6.31 -15.65 -3.00
N CYS A 57 5.47 -15.68 -1.97
CA CYS A 57 5.90 -15.30 -0.62
C CYS A 57 6.39 -16.49 0.22
N MET A 58 5.99 -17.72 -0.09
CA MET A 58 6.25 -18.93 0.70
C MET A 58 5.76 -18.88 2.16
N VAL A 59 5.06 -17.81 2.56
CA VAL A 59 4.50 -17.62 3.91
C VAL A 59 3.03 -18.01 3.96
N ARG A 60 2.23 -17.49 3.03
CA ARG A 60 0.76 -17.59 3.06
C ARG A 60 0.24 -18.71 2.17
N HIS A 61 -0.90 -19.29 2.56
CA HIS A 61 -1.60 -20.26 1.75
C HIS A 61 -2.15 -19.68 0.45
N LYS A 62 -2.27 -20.53 -0.57
CA LYS A 62 -2.96 -20.20 -1.81
C LYS A 62 -4.43 -19.93 -1.52
N GLY A 63 -4.99 -18.85 -2.07
CA GLY A 63 -6.37 -18.43 -1.82
C GLY A 63 -6.95 -17.52 -2.89
N ALA A 64 -6.31 -17.46 -4.07
CA ALA A 64 -6.79 -16.77 -5.24
C ALA A 64 -6.25 -17.45 -6.52
N ALA A 65 -7.03 -17.42 -7.59
CA ALA A 65 -6.71 -17.99 -8.89
C ALA A 65 -6.80 -16.92 -10.00
N PHE A 66 -5.89 -16.97 -10.96
CA PHE A 66 -5.92 -16.06 -12.12
C PHE A 66 -6.76 -16.62 -13.26
N ILE A 67 -7.74 -15.86 -13.73
CA ILE A 67 -8.52 -16.18 -14.94
C ILE A 67 -7.80 -15.57 -16.15
N PRO A 68 -7.58 -16.34 -17.24
CA PRO A 68 -8.14 -17.66 -17.53
C PRO A 68 -7.24 -18.86 -17.17
N CYS A 69 -6.00 -18.63 -16.70
CA CYS A 69 -5.00 -19.70 -16.59
C CYS A 69 -5.18 -20.67 -15.40
N GLY A 70 -5.98 -20.31 -14.39
CA GLY A 70 -6.28 -21.13 -13.21
C GLY A 70 -5.14 -21.26 -12.19
N HIS A 71 -3.99 -20.61 -12.40
CA HIS A 71 -2.88 -20.68 -11.46
C HIS A 71 -3.19 -19.95 -10.15
N THR A 72 -2.80 -20.57 -9.04
CA THR A 72 -3.21 -20.16 -7.70
C THR A 72 -2.07 -19.59 -6.86
N PHE A 73 -2.32 -18.47 -6.19
CA PHE A 73 -1.39 -17.78 -5.29
C PHE A 73 -2.14 -17.31 -4.03
N CYS A 74 -1.44 -16.77 -3.03
CA CYS A 74 -2.12 -16.13 -1.90
C CYS A 74 -2.79 -14.82 -2.33
N ARG A 75 -3.78 -14.35 -1.57
CA ARG A 75 -4.58 -13.17 -1.93
C ARG A 75 -3.75 -11.90 -2.12
N LEU A 76 -2.85 -11.57 -1.18
CA LEU A 76 -2.04 -10.34 -1.35
C LEU A 76 -1.04 -10.44 -2.51
N CYS A 77 -0.35 -11.59 -2.72
CA CYS A 77 0.55 -11.71 -3.87
C CYS A 77 -0.20 -11.67 -5.20
N SER A 78 -1.44 -12.17 -5.25
CA SER A 78 -2.26 -12.11 -6.46
C SER A 78 -2.58 -10.68 -6.86
N ARG A 79 -2.97 -9.84 -5.89
CA ARG A 79 -3.24 -8.41 -6.09
C ARG A 79 -1.99 -7.66 -6.53
N GLU A 80 -0.87 -7.91 -5.86
CA GLU A 80 0.42 -7.28 -6.19
C GLU A 80 0.87 -7.63 -7.62
N LEU A 81 0.82 -8.91 -7.99
CA LEU A 81 1.20 -9.37 -9.32
C LEU A 81 0.36 -8.76 -10.44
N TRP A 82 -0.93 -8.54 -10.17
CA TRP A 82 -1.83 -7.94 -11.14
C TRP A 82 -1.48 -6.47 -11.42
N VAL A 83 -1.13 -5.71 -10.37
CA VAL A 83 -0.73 -4.30 -10.49
C VAL A 83 0.67 -4.14 -11.07
N GLN A 84 1.65 -4.93 -10.59
CA GLN A 84 3.05 -4.77 -11.00
C GLN A 84 3.39 -5.34 -12.37
N ARG A 85 2.81 -6.49 -12.72
CA ARG A 85 3.18 -7.25 -13.94
C ARG A 85 2.01 -7.46 -14.89
N GLY A 86 0.82 -7.76 -14.37
CA GLY A 86 -0.36 -8.09 -15.18
C GLY A 86 -0.32 -9.49 -15.84
N ASN A 87 0.73 -10.28 -15.61
CA ASN A 87 0.92 -11.62 -16.18
C ASN A 87 1.17 -12.67 -15.09
N CYS A 88 0.65 -13.88 -15.29
CA CYS A 88 0.83 -15.02 -14.39
C CYS A 88 2.31 -15.46 -14.34
N PRO A 89 2.93 -15.59 -13.14
CA PRO A 89 4.33 -16.04 -13.01
C PRO A 89 4.62 -17.45 -13.54
N LEU A 90 3.61 -18.32 -13.63
CA LEU A 90 3.78 -19.74 -13.98
C LEU A 90 3.66 -19.99 -15.48
N CYS A 91 2.80 -19.26 -16.18
CA CYS A 91 2.54 -19.48 -17.60
C CYS A 91 2.61 -18.22 -18.46
N ASN A 92 2.93 -17.06 -17.87
CA ASN A 92 3.07 -15.77 -18.54
C ASN A 92 1.81 -15.24 -19.26
N ASN A 93 0.65 -15.87 -19.08
CA ASN A 93 -0.62 -15.38 -19.63
C ASN A 93 -1.10 -14.13 -18.88
N PHE A 94 -1.82 -13.25 -19.57
CA PHE A 94 -2.43 -12.07 -18.96
C PHE A 94 -3.46 -12.45 -17.89
N ILE A 95 -3.45 -11.68 -16.80
CA ILE A 95 -4.43 -11.78 -15.71
C ILE A 95 -5.60 -10.89 -16.08
N VAL A 96 -6.73 -11.50 -16.44
CA VAL A 96 -7.96 -10.77 -16.80
C VAL A 96 -8.80 -10.51 -15.55
N GLU A 97 -8.95 -11.54 -14.72
CA GLU A 97 -9.67 -11.46 -13.45
C GLU A 97 -8.94 -12.29 -12.38
N ILE A 98 -9.17 -11.91 -11.13
CA ILE A 98 -8.72 -12.67 -9.95
C ILE A 98 -9.95 -13.23 -9.26
N LEU A 99 -9.97 -14.55 -9.08
CA LEU A 99 -11.00 -15.25 -8.33
C LEU A 99 -10.46 -15.67 -6.97
N ASP A 100 -11.00 -15.10 -5.89
CA ASP A 100 -10.67 -15.54 -4.53
C ASP A 100 -11.28 -16.94 -4.29
N ILE A 101 -10.43 -17.89 -3.90
CA ILE A 101 -10.79 -19.27 -3.60
C ILE A 101 -10.39 -19.60 -2.16
N PHE A 102 -11.16 -20.45 -1.49
CA PHE A 102 -11.12 -20.67 -0.04
C PHE A 102 -9.73 -20.99 0.50
#